data_AF-A0A5E4G0D3-F1
#
_entry.id   AF-A0A5E4G0D3-F1
#
_cell.length_a   1.000
_cell.length_b   1.000
_cell.length_c   1.000
_cell.angle_alpha   90.00
_cell.angle_beta   90.00
_cell.angle_gamma   90.00
#
_symmetry.space_group_name_H-M   'P 1'
#
loop_
_entity.id
_entity.type
_entity.pdbx_description
1 polymer ?
#
loop_
_entity_poly.entity_id
_entity_poly.type
_entity_poly.pdbx_seq_one_letter_code
_entity_poly.pdbx_strand_id
1 'polypeptide(L)'
;MADLVAYPMKSGHGLYSYSKNSTFQRKAIDAGKELIKEAISEKLDIKSFSSSNTFRVTDLGCSVGPNTFHAVQNIVDAVEQKYQSQGHNSQLPEFQVFFSDHISNDFNALFQSLPPDRRYYATGVPGSFYSRLFPKAFLHFAYSSYALQCLSKVPEEVVDMNSPAWNKGRIHYSKSADQVVKAYTTQYMPRTWSAF
;
A
#
# COMPACT_ATOMS: atom_id res chain seq x y z
N MET A 1 -14.69 21.96 -0.65
CA MET A 1 -13.65 20.92 -0.53
C MET A 1 -13.42 20.39 -1.92
N ALA A 2 -12.18 20.40 -2.43
CA ALA A 2 -11.91 19.73 -3.69
C ALA A 2 -12.08 18.22 -3.47
N ASP A 3 -12.91 17.56 -4.28
CA ASP A 3 -13.14 16.12 -4.17
C ASP A 3 -11.80 15.38 -4.36
N LEU A 4 -11.44 14.52 -3.40
CA LEU A 4 -10.33 13.59 -3.56
C LEU A 4 -10.67 12.63 -4.69
N VAL A 5 -10.15 12.88 -5.89
CA VAL A 5 -10.40 12.01 -7.04
C VAL A 5 -9.57 10.75 -6.90
N ALA A 6 -10.25 9.62 -6.74
CA ALA A 6 -9.64 8.31 -6.64
C ALA A 6 -9.52 7.64 -8.01
N TYR A 7 -8.34 7.12 -8.31
CA TYR A 7 -8.06 6.38 -9.55
C TYR A 7 -7.57 4.96 -9.23
N PRO A 8 -8.48 4.06 -8.78
CA PRO A 8 -8.11 2.67 -8.52
C PRO A 8 -7.76 1.94 -9.82
N MET A 9 -7.13 0.78 -9.67
CA MET A 9 -6.75 -0.05 -10.80
C MET A 9 -7.98 -0.69 -11.48
N LYS A 10 -7.79 -1.19 -12.72
CA LYS A 10 -8.88 -1.81 -13.49
C LYS A 10 -9.44 -3.05 -12.78
N SER A 11 -10.71 -2.96 -12.40
CA SER A 11 -11.52 -3.97 -11.69
C SER A 11 -11.72 -5.30 -12.42
N GLY A 12 -12.20 -6.30 -11.68
CA GLY A 12 -12.58 -7.62 -12.19
C GLY A 12 -11.44 -8.60 -12.48
N HIS A 13 -11.78 -9.69 -13.19
CA HIS A 13 -10.88 -10.81 -13.48
C HIS A 13 -10.64 -11.06 -14.98
N GLY A 14 -11.18 -10.18 -15.84
CA GLY A 14 -11.07 -10.30 -17.30
C GLY A 14 -9.65 -10.06 -17.81
N LEU A 15 -9.44 -10.30 -19.11
CA LEU A 15 -8.15 -10.19 -19.79
C LEU A 15 -7.44 -8.83 -19.56
N TYR A 16 -8.20 -7.74 -19.46
CA TYR A 16 -7.69 -6.38 -19.26
C TYR A 16 -7.71 -5.91 -17.80
N SER A 17 -8.06 -6.80 -16.86
CA SER A 17 -8.06 -6.45 -15.44
C SER A 17 -6.65 -6.28 -14.90
N TYR A 18 -6.51 -5.52 -13.82
CA TYR A 18 -5.23 -5.36 -13.14
C TYR A 18 -4.66 -6.71 -12.68
N SER A 19 -5.52 -7.60 -12.15
CA SER A 19 -5.11 -8.93 -11.66
C SER A 19 -4.39 -9.79 -12.71
N LYS A 20 -4.60 -9.53 -14.01
CA LYS A 20 -3.93 -10.20 -15.13
C LYS A 20 -2.79 -9.40 -15.77
N ASN A 21 -2.61 -8.14 -15.39
CA ASN A 21 -1.67 -7.20 -16.03
C ASN A 21 -0.73 -6.51 -15.02
N SER A 22 -0.54 -7.09 -13.83
CA SER A 22 0.26 -6.51 -12.74
C SER A 22 1.59 -7.23 -12.48
N THR A 23 2.14 -7.90 -13.50
CA THR A 23 3.34 -8.73 -13.39
C THR A 23 4.60 -7.93 -13.09
N PHE A 24 4.68 -6.67 -13.54
CA PHE A 24 5.80 -5.79 -13.23
C PHE A 24 5.85 -5.44 -11.74
N GLN A 25 4.72 -5.03 -11.17
CA GLN A 25 4.57 -4.77 -9.73
C GLN A 25 4.83 -6.03 -8.92
N ARG A 26 4.44 -7.20 -9.44
CA ARG A 26 4.77 -8.49 -8.82
C ARG A 26 6.28 -8.71 -8.69
N LYS A 27 7.06 -8.47 -9.75
CA LYS A 27 8.52 -8.60 -9.69
C LYS A 27 9.14 -7.71 -8.61
N ALA A 28 8.60 -6.52 -8.38
CA ALA A 28 9.06 -5.65 -7.30
C ALA A 28 8.76 -6.22 -5.91
N ILE A 29 7.59 -6.84 -5.72
CA ILE A 29 7.24 -7.55 -4.47
C ILE A 29 8.20 -8.72 -4.24
N ASP A 30 8.46 -9.51 -5.28
CA ASP A 30 9.36 -10.66 -5.18
C ASP A 30 10.81 -10.21 -4.85
N ALA A 31 11.28 -9.12 -5.48
CA ALA A 31 12.58 -8.54 -5.18
C ALA A 31 12.68 -7.93 -3.78
N GLY A 32 11.58 -7.37 -3.25
CA GLY A 32 11.51 -6.79 -1.91
C GLY A 32 11.35 -7.81 -0.79
N LYS A 33 11.14 -9.10 -1.10
CA LYS A 33 10.88 -10.15 -0.12
C LYS A 33 11.96 -10.27 0.94
N GLU A 34 13.22 -10.34 0.54
CA GLU A 34 14.32 -10.48 1.50
C GLU A 34 14.50 -9.22 2.37
N LEU A 35 14.25 -8.03 1.81
CA LEU A 35 14.26 -6.79 2.58
C LEU A 35 13.20 -6.78 3.69
N ILE A 36 11.99 -7.28 3.41
CA ILE A 36 10.92 -7.43 4.42
C ILE A 36 11.36 -8.40 5.51
N LYS A 37 11.93 -9.53 5.12
CA LYS A 37 12.39 -10.57 6.05
C LYS A 37 13.52 -10.06 6.95
N GLU A 38 14.51 -9.39 6.39
CA GLU A 38 15.60 -8.76 7.14
C GLU A 38 15.10 -7.69 8.09
N ALA A 39 14.25 -6.77 7.61
CA ALA A 39 13.68 -5.72 8.44
C ALA A 39 12.90 -6.28 9.65
N ILE A 40 12.08 -7.31 9.45
CA ILE A 40 11.37 -7.98 10.55
C ILE A 40 12.35 -8.71 11.47
N SER A 41 13.30 -9.45 10.92
CA SER A 41 14.28 -10.20 11.70
C SER A 41 15.11 -9.30 12.61
N GLU A 42 15.54 -8.13 12.12
CA GLU A 42 16.41 -7.22 12.86
C GLU A 42 15.67 -6.25 13.75
N LYS A 43 14.51 -5.74 13.32
CA LYS A 43 13.86 -4.57 13.96
C LYS A 43 12.62 -4.93 14.75
N LEU A 44 11.98 -6.07 14.50
CA LEU A 44 10.78 -6.46 15.24
C LEU A 44 11.16 -7.00 16.62
N ASP A 45 10.82 -6.24 17.67
CA ASP A 45 10.89 -6.72 19.05
C ASP A 45 9.58 -7.39 19.46
N ILE A 46 9.53 -8.72 19.36
CA ILE A 46 8.32 -9.50 19.67
C ILE A 46 7.89 -9.37 21.14
N LYS A 47 8.80 -9.02 22.06
CA LYS A 47 8.48 -8.88 23.49
C LYS A 47 7.62 -7.64 23.77
N SER A 48 7.75 -6.62 22.93
CA SER A 48 6.97 -5.39 23.02
C SER A 48 5.47 -5.59 22.77
N PHE A 49 5.07 -6.72 22.18
CA PHE A 49 3.68 -7.05 21.83
C PHE A 49 3.04 -8.11 22.74
N SER A 50 3.69 -8.46 23.84
CA SER A 50 3.29 -9.54 24.76
C SER A 50 1.90 -9.39 25.41
N SER A 51 1.27 -8.21 25.33
CA SER A 51 -0.07 -7.96 25.86
C SER A 51 -1.21 -8.27 24.88
N SER A 52 -0.93 -8.54 23.60
CA SER A 52 -1.93 -8.80 22.57
C SER A 52 -1.52 -9.99 21.71
N ASN A 53 -2.38 -11.02 21.66
CA ASN A 53 -2.14 -12.20 20.83
C ASN A 53 -2.38 -11.94 19.33
N THR A 54 -2.78 -10.74 18.91
CA THR A 54 -3.03 -10.41 17.50
C THR A 54 -1.91 -9.55 16.92
N PHE A 55 -1.36 -9.92 15.77
CA PHE A 55 -0.42 -9.11 14.98
C PHE A 55 -1.14 -8.44 13.81
N ARG A 56 -1.21 -7.10 13.80
CA ARG A 56 -1.96 -6.31 12.83
C ARG A 56 -1.07 -5.77 11.71
N VAL A 57 -1.38 -6.16 10.48
CA VAL A 57 -0.67 -5.74 9.27
C VAL A 57 -1.63 -4.96 8.38
N THR A 58 -1.17 -3.89 7.73
CA THR A 58 -1.93 -3.26 6.64
C THR A 58 -1.13 -3.26 5.34
N ASP A 59 -1.83 -3.45 4.22
CA ASP A 59 -1.34 -3.10 2.88
C ASP A 59 -2.08 -1.86 2.39
N LEU A 60 -1.35 -0.78 2.16
CA LEU A 60 -1.87 0.53 1.73
C LEU A 60 -1.73 0.67 0.21
N GLY A 61 -2.86 0.65 -0.49
CA GLY A 61 -2.94 0.56 -1.96
C GLY A 61 -2.93 -0.88 -2.46
N CYS A 62 -3.77 -1.73 -1.86
CA CYS A 62 -3.78 -3.18 -2.11
C CYS A 62 -4.29 -3.58 -3.49
N SER A 63 -5.00 -2.69 -4.19
CA SER A 63 -5.70 -2.97 -5.45
C SER A 63 -6.65 -4.18 -5.29
N VAL A 64 -6.73 -5.04 -6.31
CA VAL A 64 -7.69 -6.15 -6.42
C VAL A 64 -7.03 -7.53 -6.33
N GLY A 65 -5.75 -7.60 -5.97
CA GLY A 65 -4.94 -8.82 -6.04
C GLY A 65 -4.44 -9.18 -7.45
N PRO A 66 -3.59 -10.22 -7.59
CA PRO A 66 -3.13 -11.12 -6.52
C PRO A 66 -1.92 -10.57 -5.74
N ASN A 67 -1.32 -9.48 -6.20
CA ASN A 67 -0.04 -8.97 -5.68
C ASN A 67 -0.03 -8.74 -4.16
N THR A 68 -1.08 -8.11 -3.63
CA THR A 68 -1.25 -7.85 -2.19
C THR A 68 -1.14 -9.14 -1.35
N PHE A 69 -1.70 -10.26 -1.83
CA PHE A 69 -1.66 -11.52 -1.08
C PHE A 69 -0.24 -12.07 -0.95
N HIS A 70 0.59 -11.88 -1.97
CA HIS A 70 2.00 -12.31 -1.91
C HIS A 70 2.83 -11.41 -1.01
N ALA A 71 2.58 -10.09 -1.03
CA ALA A 71 3.24 -9.17 -0.12
C ALA A 71 2.88 -9.48 1.34
N VAL A 72 1.60 -9.65 1.64
CA VAL A 72 1.11 -10.02 2.97
C VAL A 72 1.67 -11.37 3.41
N GLN A 73 1.69 -12.37 2.53
CA GLN A 73 2.24 -13.69 2.87
C GLN A 73 3.73 -13.60 3.23
N ASN A 74 4.52 -12.82 2.49
CA ASN A 74 5.93 -12.59 2.81
C ASN A 74 6.10 -11.98 4.22
N ILE A 75 5.22 -11.06 4.62
CA ILE A 75 5.23 -10.44 5.95
C ILE A 75 4.86 -11.46 7.03
N VAL A 76 3.76 -12.19 6.84
CA VAL A 76 3.29 -13.22 7.78
C VAL A 76 4.37 -14.27 8.00
N ASP A 77 4.94 -14.81 6.92
CA ASP A 77 6.00 -15.83 7.00
C ASP A 77 7.26 -15.30 7.71
N ALA A 78 7.64 -14.05 7.46
CA ALA A 78 8.80 -13.43 8.12
C ALA A 78 8.57 -13.22 9.63
N VAL A 79 7.36 -12.81 10.04
CA VAL A 79 7.02 -12.66 11.45
C VAL A 79 7.02 -14.02 12.13
N GLU A 80 6.43 -15.05 11.52
CA GLU A 80 6.46 -16.40 12.11
C GLU A 80 7.87 -16.94 12.24
N GLN A 81 8.71 -16.78 11.22
CA GLN A 81 10.13 -17.17 11.28
C GLN A 81 10.86 -16.43 12.42
N LYS A 82 10.53 -15.16 12.66
CA LYS A 82 11.07 -14.39 13.79
C LYS A 82 10.66 -14.99 15.13
N TYR A 83 9.40 -15.35 15.33
CA TYR A 83 8.96 -16.05 16.55
C TYR A 83 9.66 -17.41 16.70
N GLN A 84 9.78 -18.15 15.60
CA GLN A 84 10.37 -19.49 15.63
C GLN A 84 11.85 -19.49 15.96
N SER A 85 12.62 -18.59 15.32
CA SER A 85 14.05 -18.42 15.57
C SER A 85 14.37 -17.98 17.01
N GLN A 86 13.41 -17.41 17.73
CA GLN A 86 13.57 -17.02 19.13
C GLN A 86 12.97 -18.05 20.10
N GLY A 87 12.54 -19.22 19.62
CA GLY A 87 12.00 -20.30 20.46
C GLY A 87 10.56 -20.08 20.94
N HIS A 88 9.82 -19.17 20.32
CA HIS A 88 8.45 -18.79 20.70
C HIS A 88 7.37 -19.44 19.82
N ASN A 89 7.57 -20.69 19.36
CA ASN A 89 6.65 -21.40 18.45
C ASN A 89 5.23 -21.54 19.01
N SER A 90 5.08 -21.75 20.32
CA SER A 90 3.77 -21.90 20.98
C SER A 90 3.04 -20.57 21.20
N GLN A 91 3.68 -19.45 20.86
CA GLN A 91 3.20 -18.09 21.07
C GLN A 91 3.01 -17.34 19.75
N LEU A 92 2.85 -18.06 18.64
CA LEU A 92 2.56 -17.43 17.35
C LEU A 92 1.28 -16.59 17.47
N PRO A 93 1.33 -15.31 17.06
CA PRO A 93 0.16 -14.45 17.13
C PRO A 93 -0.85 -14.82 16.05
N GLU A 94 -2.12 -14.52 16.30
CA GLU A 94 -3.12 -14.47 15.25
C GLU A 94 -2.84 -13.27 14.33
N PHE A 95 -2.85 -13.48 13.01
CA PHE A 95 -2.63 -12.38 12.07
C PHE A 95 -3.94 -11.75 11.66
N GLN A 96 -4.03 -10.42 11.77
CA GLN A 96 -5.12 -9.63 11.23
C GLN A 96 -4.58 -8.69 10.15
N VAL A 97 -5.03 -8.87 8.92
CA VAL A 97 -4.56 -8.14 7.74
C VAL A 97 -5.66 -7.21 7.25
N PHE A 98 -5.28 -5.94 7.11
CA PHE A 98 -6.11 -4.88 6.57
C PHE A 98 -5.67 -4.57 5.13
N PHE A 99 -6.56 -4.77 4.19
CA PHE A 99 -6.38 -4.42 2.79
C PHE A 99 -7.00 -3.05 2.57
N SER A 100 -6.18 -2.02 2.41
CA SER A 100 -6.64 -0.66 2.21
C SER A 100 -6.46 -0.22 0.78
N ASP A 101 -7.50 0.39 0.23
CA ASP A 101 -7.46 1.09 -1.04
C ASP A 101 -8.57 2.16 -1.05
N HIS A 102 -8.66 2.94 -2.12
CA HIS A 102 -9.74 3.89 -2.32
C HIS A 102 -11.12 3.23 -2.21
N ILE A 103 -12.13 4.02 -1.81
CA ILE A 103 -13.52 3.56 -1.68
C ILE A 103 -14.06 2.92 -2.96
N SER A 104 -13.62 3.43 -4.12
CA SER A 104 -14.03 2.95 -5.45
C SER A 104 -13.26 1.72 -5.94
N ASN A 105 -12.31 1.19 -5.17
CA ASN A 105 -11.62 -0.04 -5.51
C ASN A 105 -12.59 -1.24 -5.52
N ASP A 106 -12.31 -2.24 -6.35
CA ASP A 106 -13.13 -3.44 -6.45
C ASP A 106 -12.77 -4.45 -5.34
N PHE A 107 -13.23 -4.15 -4.12
CA PHE A 107 -13.09 -5.05 -2.97
C PHE A 107 -13.81 -6.38 -3.15
N ASN A 108 -14.84 -6.45 -4.02
CA ASN A 108 -15.51 -7.71 -4.32
C ASN A 108 -14.56 -8.67 -5.03
N ALA A 109 -13.87 -8.21 -6.09
CA ALA A 109 -12.85 -9.02 -6.77
C ALA A 109 -11.69 -9.39 -5.84
N LEU A 110 -11.27 -8.48 -4.96
CA LEU A 110 -10.27 -8.78 -3.93
C LEU A 110 -10.73 -9.92 -3.02
N PHE A 111 -11.93 -9.83 -2.44
CA PHE A 111 -12.42 -10.84 -1.50
C PHE A 111 -12.73 -12.18 -2.17
N GLN A 112 -13.22 -12.18 -3.40
CA GLN A 112 -13.43 -13.40 -4.19
C GLN A 112 -12.13 -14.13 -4.52
N SER A 113 -10.99 -13.43 -4.53
CA SER A 113 -9.68 -13.99 -4.86
C SER A 113 -8.77 -14.23 -3.65
N LEU A 114 -9.28 -14.06 -2.43
CA LEU A 114 -8.52 -14.36 -1.21
C LEU A 114 -8.04 -15.82 -1.20
N PRO A 115 -6.77 -16.09 -0.83
CA PRO A 115 -6.30 -17.46 -0.69
C PRO A 115 -7.12 -18.21 0.37
N PRO A 116 -7.64 -19.43 0.07
CA PRO A 116 -8.47 -20.19 1.00
C PRO A 116 -7.67 -20.74 2.19
N ASP A 117 -6.38 -20.99 2.01
CA ASP A 117 -5.41 -21.53 2.96
C ASP A 117 -4.62 -20.44 3.71
N ARG A 118 -5.04 -19.17 3.58
CA ARG A 118 -4.39 -18.05 4.27
C ARG A 118 -4.41 -18.24 5.78
N ARG A 119 -3.33 -17.81 6.43
CA ARG A 119 -3.15 -17.90 7.89
C ARG A 119 -3.41 -16.56 8.60
N TYR A 120 -4.32 -15.76 8.04
CA TYR A 120 -4.68 -14.45 8.55
C TYR A 120 -6.17 -14.15 8.34
N TYR A 121 -6.73 -13.38 9.26
CA TYR A 121 -8.05 -12.77 9.12
C TYR A 121 -7.93 -11.56 8.20
N ALA A 122 -8.79 -11.49 7.18
CA ALA A 122 -8.78 -10.44 6.17
C ALA A 122 -9.85 -9.39 6.47
N THR A 123 -9.53 -8.10 6.34
CA THR A 123 -10.47 -6.99 6.49
C THR A 123 -10.20 -5.96 5.39
N GLY A 124 -11.23 -5.45 4.72
CA GLY A 124 -11.09 -4.33 3.78
C GLY A 124 -11.24 -2.99 4.50
N VAL A 125 -10.42 -2.01 4.12
CA VAL A 125 -10.44 -0.65 4.69
C VAL A 125 -10.53 0.37 3.55
N PRO A 126 -11.76 0.74 3.14
CA PRO A 126 -11.96 1.69 2.05
C PRO A 126 -11.65 3.12 2.52
N GLY A 127 -10.74 3.80 1.83
CA GLY A 127 -10.38 5.18 2.12
C GLY A 127 -9.03 5.58 1.53
N SER A 128 -8.77 6.88 1.41
CA SER A 128 -7.44 7.35 1.03
C SER A 128 -6.47 7.17 2.19
N PHE A 129 -5.31 6.57 1.94
CA PHE A 129 -4.22 6.50 2.91
C PHE A 129 -3.53 7.85 3.18
N TYR A 130 -3.93 8.92 2.49
CA TYR A 130 -3.59 10.31 2.87
C TYR A 130 -4.53 10.88 3.94
N SER A 131 -5.45 10.06 4.45
CA SER A 131 -6.33 10.35 5.56
C SER A 131 -6.20 9.28 6.63
N ARG A 132 -6.72 9.55 7.84
CA ARG A 132 -6.67 8.58 8.94
C ARG A 132 -7.57 7.39 8.64
N LEU A 133 -6.96 6.22 8.46
CA LEU A 133 -7.68 4.94 8.27
C LEU A 133 -7.80 4.12 9.55
N PHE A 134 -6.86 4.28 10.48
CA PHE A 134 -6.77 3.46 11.69
C PHE A 134 -6.68 4.30 12.97
N PRO A 135 -7.10 3.74 14.12
CA PRO A 135 -6.85 4.34 15.42
C PRO A 135 -5.35 4.52 15.70
N LYS A 136 -5.02 5.41 16.64
CA LYS A 136 -3.64 5.60 17.10
C LYS A 136 -3.10 4.31 17.72
N ALA A 137 -1.85 3.96 17.40
CA ALA A 137 -1.14 2.80 17.93
C ALA A 137 -1.85 1.44 17.68
N PHE A 138 -2.56 1.33 16.54
CA PHE A 138 -3.34 0.13 16.21
C PHE A 138 -2.57 -0.92 15.40
N LEU A 139 -1.75 -0.49 14.44
CA LEU A 139 -1.02 -1.36 13.52
C LEU A 139 0.36 -1.71 14.09
N HIS A 140 0.85 -2.92 13.78
CA HIS A 140 2.21 -3.34 14.10
C HIS A 140 3.14 -3.30 12.89
N PHE A 141 2.59 -3.53 11.69
CA PHE A 141 3.34 -3.45 10.44
C PHE A 141 2.50 -2.79 9.35
N ALA A 142 3.08 -1.83 8.63
CA ALA A 142 2.47 -1.21 7.46
C ALA A 142 3.32 -1.48 6.23
N TYR A 143 2.65 -1.88 5.15
CA TYR A 143 3.25 -2.15 3.86
C TYR A 143 2.58 -1.29 2.79
N SER A 144 3.35 -0.86 1.81
CA SER A 144 2.83 -0.23 0.60
C SER A 144 3.81 -0.47 -0.53
N SER A 145 3.30 -0.77 -1.72
CA SER A 145 4.11 -0.97 -2.91
C SER A 145 3.36 -0.46 -4.12
N TYR A 146 4.03 0.38 -4.92
CA TYR A 146 3.43 0.98 -6.13
C TYR A 146 2.10 1.72 -5.88
N ALA A 147 1.93 2.33 -4.71
CA ALA A 147 0.79 3.19 -4.41
C ALA A 147 1.20 4.64 -4.08
N LEU A 148 2.31 4.84 -3.37
CA LEU A 148 2.72 6.16 -2.85
C LEU A 148 3.13 7.17 -3.93
N GLN A 149 3.40 6.72 -5.15
CA GLN A 149 3.63 7.62 -6.28
C GLN A 149 2.34 8.31 -6.78
N CYS A 150 1.16 7.77 -6.44
CA CYS A 150 -0.13 8.33 -6.82
C CYS A 150 -0.47 9.51 -5.92
N LEU A 151 -0.52 10.71 -6.50
CA LEU A 151 -0.84 11.94 -5.76
C LEU A 151 -2.31 11.98 -5.35
N SER A 152 -2.59 12.69 -4.25
CA SER A 152 -3.96 12.99 -3.81
C SER A 152 -4.74 13.86 -4.79
N LYS A 153 -4.05 14.69 -5.57
CA LYS A 153 -4.58 15.49 -6.67
C LYS A 153 -3.47 15.94 -7.63
N VAL A 154 -3.86 16.35 -8.83
CA VAL A 154 -2.96 17.05 -9.76
C VAL A 154 -2.60 18.43 -9.18
N PRO A 155 -1.33 18.90 -9.27
CA PRO A 155 -0.98 20.26 -8.86
C PRO A 155 -1.81 21.30 -9.62
N GLU A 156 -2.36 22.30 -8.94
CA GLU A 156 -3.26 23.28 -9.55
C GLU A 156 -2.50 24.15 -10.57
N GLU A 157 -1.23 24.41 -10.31
CA GLU A 157 -0.34 25.22 -11.12
C GLU A 157 -0.02 24.58 -12.48
N VAL A 158 -0.17 23.26 -12.63
CA VAL A 158 0.14 22.59 -13.90
C VAL A 158 -1.04 22.59 -14.87
N VAL A 159 -2.25 22.86 -14.37
CA VAL A 159 -3.49 22.94 -15.19
C VAL A 159 -3.91 24.39 -15.46
N ASP A 160 -3.44 25.36 -14.68
CA ASP A 160 -3.70 26.78 -14.91
C ASP A 160 -2.90 27.31 -16.11
N MET A 161 -3.59 27.80 -17.14
CA MET A 161 -2.97 28.37 -18.35
C MET A 161 -2.15 29.63 -18.10
N ASN A 162 -2.41 30.34 -17.01
CA ASN A 162 -1.69 31.56 -16.65
C ASN A 162 -0.48 31.29 -15.76
N SER A 163 -0.32 30.05 -15.28
CA SER A 163 0.76 29.66 -14.40
C SER A 163 2.08 29.47 -15.18
N PRO A 164 3.23 29.86 -14.61
CA PRO A 164 4.53 29.53 -15.18
C PRO A 164 4.83 28.02 -15.17
N ALA A 165 4.02 27.23 -14.45
CA ALA A 165 4.08 25.77 -14.43
C ALA A 165 3.03 25.12 -15.36
N TRP A 166 2.32 25.87 -16.21
CA TRP A 166 1.32 25.30 -17.12
C TRP A 166 1.92 24.19 -18.00
N ASN A 167 1.45 22.95 -17.85
CA ASN A 167 2.02 21.80 -18.53
C ASN A 167 1.37 21.55 -19.90
N LYS A 168 1.36 22.57 -20.76
CA LYS A 168 0.68 22.53 -22.07
C LYS A 168 1.11 21.32 -22.91
N GLY A 169 0.13 20.55 -23.36
CA GLY A 169 0.33 19.44 -24.31
C GLY A 169 1.05 18.22 -23.72
N ARG A 170 1.21 18.15 -22.39
CA ARG A 170 1.85 17.02 -21.71
C ARG A 170 0.96 16.51 -20.58
N ILE A 171 1.15 15.25 -20.22
CA ILE A 171 0.37 14.55 -19.19
C ILE A 171 1.15 14.34 -17.88
N HIS A 172 2.45 14.64 -17.87
CA HIS A 172 3.35 14.47 -16.73
C HIS A 172 4.58 15.38 -16.87
N TYR A 173 5.47 15.38 -15.87
CA TYR A 173 6.64 16.27 -15.82
C TYR A 173 7.89 15.77 -16.58
N SER A 174 7.81 14.64 -17.30
CA SER A 174 8.97 14.14 -18.06
C SER A 174 9.36 15.13 -19.16
N LYS A 175 10.64 15.54 -19.19
CA LYS A 175 11.17 16.56 -20.11
C LYS A 175 10.33 17.85 -20.12
N SER A 176 9.76 18.20 -18.97
CA SER A 176 8.97 19.43 -18.78
C SER A 176 9.84 20.54 -18.20
N ALA A 177 9.30 21.76 -18.16
CA ALA A 177 10.00 22.89 -17.55
C ALA A 177 10.19 22.67 -16.05
N ASP A 178 11.23 23.28 -15.47
CA ASP A 178 11.57 23.15 -14.05
C ASP A 178 10.41 23.55 -13.13
N GLN A 179 9.58 24.52 -13.55
CA GLN A 179 8.39 24.93 -12.82
C GLN A 179 7.36 23.81 -12.72
N VAL A 180 7.19 23.00 -13.76
CA VAL A 180 6.31 21.81 -13.75
C VAL A 180 6.86 20.78 -12.78
N VAL A 181 8.15 20.46 -12.87
CA VAL A 181 8.81 19.49 -11.96
C VAL A 181 8.64 19.95 -10.52
N LYS A 182 8.90 21.23 -10.23
CA LYS A 182 8.75 21.83 -8.90
C LYS A 182 7.31 21.73 -8.39
N ALA A 183 6.31 22.00 -9.22
CA ALA A 183 4.89 21.88 -8.82
C ALA A 183 4.54 20.44 -8.39
N TYR A 184 4.96 19.44 -9.17
CA TYR A 184 4.81 18.03 -8.78
C TYR A 184 5.57 17.71 -7.49
N THR A 185 6.84 18.11 -7.37
CA THR A 185 7.65 17.89 -6.16
C THR A 185 7.02 18.51 -4.92
N THR A 186 6.47 19.73 -5.03
CA THR A 186 5.75 20.39 -3.93
C THR A 186 4.50 19.64 -3.53
N GLN A 187 3.77 19.05 -4.49
CA GLN A 187 2.62 18.21 -4.21
C GLN A 187 3.02 16.86 -3.56
N TYR A 188 4.20 16.33 -3.84
CA TYR A 188 4.77 15.16 -3.14
C TYR A 188 5.23 15.50 -1.71
N MET A 189 5.87 16.65 -1.49
CA MET A 189 6.25 17.14 -0.15
C MET A 189 5.03 17.73 0.61
N PRO A 190 5.18 18.25 1.85
CA PRO A 190 4.53 17.84 3.11
C PRO A 190 2.97 17.92 3.21
N ARG A 191 2.25 17.63 2.13
CA ARG A 191 0.80 17.37 2.11
C ARG A 191 0.49 15.91 1.82
N THR A 192 1.47 15.17 1.31
CA THR A 192 1.33 13.77 0.89
C THR A 192 2.20 12.86 1.79
N TRP A 193 3.50 13.16 1.95
CA TRP A 193 4.41 12.36 2.80
C TRP A 193 4.36 12.60 4.31
N SER A 194 3.97 13.79 4.78
CA SER A 194 3.78 14.04 6.22
C SER A 194 2.35 13.79 6.68
N ALA A 195 1.44 13.57 5.73
CA ALA A 195 0.07 13.13 5.99
C ALA A 195 -0.03 11.59 6.00
N PHE A 196 0.81 10.90 5.22
CA PHE A 196 1.13 9.48 5.34
C PHE A 196 1.95 9.21 6.60
#